data_AF-A0A3S0Z755-F1
#
_entry.id   AF-A0A3S0Z755-F1
#
_cell.length_a   1.000
_cell.length_b   1.000
_cell.length_c   1.000
_cell.angle_alpha   90.00
_cell.angle_beta   90.00
_cell.angle_gamma   90.00
#
_symmetry.space_group_name_H-M   'P 1'
#
loop_
_entity.id
_entity.type
_entity.pdbx_description
1 polymer ?
#
loop_
_entity_poly.entity_id
_entity_poly.type
_entity_poly.pdbx_seq_one_letter_code
_entity_poly.pdbx_strand_id
1 'polypeptide(L)'
;EPPSLKSSKLSISQNLSTFTCGTVDSPGIPPVTLVWEVPYGTVILSKTYVHGNSELLTMRNFSGGVYSCEVDDSPAAECIPPYERSLWKAQLRTDVQSLEKDPYDLTRIVAIVCGVVLLVVHIIAMVEISRNKKTKAQSMELEMRQSWRSSIIHPPDSGGDVVDQPKRVASTAL
;
A
#
# COMPACT_ATOMS: atom_id res chain seq x y z
N GLU A 1 11.00 -8.68 52.10
CA GLU A 1 10.02 -9.55 51.44
C GLU A 1 10.70 -10.24 50.27
N PRO A 2 10.51 -11.54 50.04
CA PRO A 2 11.10 -12.23 48.90
C PRO A 2 10.41 -11.80 47.59
N PRO A 3 11.15 -11.78 46.47
CA PRO A 3 10.55 -11.61 45.14
C PRO A 3 9.58 -12.76 44.82
N SER A 4 8.47 -12.45 44.14
CA SER A 4 7.47 -13.45 43.73
C SER A 4 6.99 -13.19 42.30
N LEU A 5 7.01 -14.24 41.47
CA LEU A 5 6.52 -14.20 40.11
C LEU A 5 5.09 -14.73 40.03
N LYS A 6 4.24 -13.97 39.35
CA LYS A 6 2.86 -14.34 39.05
C LYS A 6 2.75 -15.13 37.75
N SER A 7 3.55 -14.78 36.74
CA SER A 7 3.55 -15.45 35.44
C SER A 7 4.91 -15.40 34.77
N SER A 8 5.29 -16.52 34.13
CA SER A 8 6.50 -16.73 33.33
C SER A 8 6.39 -16.27 31.88
N LYS A 9 5.26 -15.68 31.48
CA LYS A 9 4.96 -15.52 30.05
C LYS A 9 5.72 -14.34 29.45
N LEU A 10 6.54 -14.60 28.43
CA LEU A 10 7.04 -13.53 27.56
C LEU A 10 5.89 -12.99 26.70
N SER A 11 5.77 -11.67 26.62
CA SER A 11 4.80 -11.03 25.72
C SER A 11 5.43 -9.91 24.91
N ILE A 12 5.00 -9.80 23.64
CA ILE A 12 5.37 -8.71 22.73
C ILE A 12 4.14 -7.84 22.52
N SER A 13 4.33 -6.53 22.65
CA SER A 13 3.41 -5.54 22.09
C SER A 13 4.02 -4.95 20.83
N GLN A 14 3.53 -5.39 19.66
CA GLN A 14 4.01 -4.91 18.35
C GLN A 14 3.74 -3.40 18.17
N ASN A 15 2.67 -2.87 18.75
CA ASN A 15 2.31 -1.45 18.65
C ASN A 15 3.29 -0.52 19.38
N LEU A 16 3.94 -1.00 20.44
CA LEU A 16 4.82 -0.18 21.29
C LEU A 16 6.29 -0.58 21.18
N SER A 17 6.58 -1.63 20.41
CA SER A 17 7.89 -2.24 20.38
C SER A 17 8.43 -2.58 21.77
N THR A 18 7.56 -3.15 22.61
CA THR A 18 7.89 -3.55 23.98
C THR A 18 7.85 -5.06 24.17
N PHE A 19 8.85 -5.55 24.89
CA PHE A 19 8.97 -6.92 25.37
C PHE A 19 8.79 -6.90 26.87
N THR A 20 7.97 -7.82 27.37
CA THR A 20 7.73 -7.96 28.82
C THR A 20 8.09 -9.38 29.23
N CYS A 21 8.90 -9.52 30.27
CA CYS A 21 9.30 -10.82 30.80
C CYS A 21 8.47 -11.12 32.04
N GLY A 22 7.30 -11.73 31.86
CA GLY A 22 6.46 -12.16 32.98
C GLY A 22 5.82 -11.02 33.79
N THR A 23 5.17 -11.41 34.88
CA THR A 23 4.54 -10.49 35.83
C THR A 23 4.94 -10.83 37.25
N VAL A 24 5.11 -9.81 38.09
CA VAL A 24 5.56 -9.96 39.49
C VAL A 24 4.50 -9.51 40.46
N ASP A 25 4.34 -10.24 41.55
CA ASP A 25 3.55 -9.77 42.68
C ASP A 25 4.38 -8.84 43.58
N SER A 26 5.69 -9.14 43.72
CA SER A 26 6.63 -8.33 44.51
C SER A 26 8.04 -8.44 43.92
N PRO A 27 8.77 -7.33 43.73
CA PRO A 27 10.15 -7.36 43.23
C PRO A 27 11.16 -7.82 44.29
N GLY A 28 10.75 -7.93 45.55
CA GLY A 28 11.62 -8.22 46.67
C GLY A 28 12.57 -7.07 47.06
N ILE A 29 13.26 -7.24 48.19
CA ILE A 29 14.30 -6.31 48.68
C ILE A 29 15.52 -7.14 49.10
N PRO A 30 16.71 -7.00 48.45
CA PRO A 30 16.96 -6.18 47.26
C PRO A 30 16.18 -6.70 46.03
N PRO A 31 15.89 -5.83 45.05
CA PRO A 31 15.13 -6.24 43.87
C PRO A 31 15.92 -7.24 43.02
N VAL A 32 15.21 -8.20 42.42
CA VAL A 32 15.82 -9.09 41.44
C VAL A 32 16.19 -8.33 40.16
N THR A 33 17.27 -8.74 39.52
CA THR A 33 17.71 -8.19 38.23
C THR A 33 17.44 -9.24 37.16
N LEU A 34 16.96 -8.82 35.99
CA LEU A 34 16.75 -9.72 34.86
C LEU A 34 17.80 -9.48 33.78
N VAL A 35 18.22 -10.57 33.18
CA VAL A 35 19.09 -10.58 32.02
C VAL A 35 18.26 -10.94 30.81
N TRP A 36 18.34 -10.11 29.77
CA TRP A 36 17.75 -10.40 28.48
C TRP A 36 18.83 -10.88 27.52
N GLU A 37 18.56 -12.00 26.87
CA GLU A 37 19.36 -12.48 25.76
C GLU A 37 18.60 -12.17 24.49
N VAL A 38 19.17 -11.29 23.67
CA VAL A 38 18.62 -10.92 22.36
C VAL A 38 19.43 -11.63 21.26
N PRO A 39 18.90 -11.77 20.03
CA PRO A 39 19.58 -12.48 18.95
C PRO A 39 21.00 -12.00 18.62
N TYR A 40 21.34 -10.75 19.00
CA TYR A 40 22.65 -10.13 18.72
C TYR A 40 23.55 -9.98 19.96
N GLY A 41 23.17 -10.55 21.10
CA GLY A 41 23.97 -10.50 22.33
C GLY A 41 23.12 -10.41 23.59
N THR A 42 23.77 -10.14 24.70
CA THR A 42 23.11 -10.06 26.02
C THR A 42 22.95 -8.61 26.43
N VAL A 43 21.75 -8.24 26.86
CA VAL A 43 21.44 -6.93 27.41
C VAL A 43 21.01 -7.12 28.87
N ILE A 44 21.82 -6.60 29.78
CA ILE A 44 21.43 -6.53 31.20
C ILE A 44 20.60 -5.27 31.34
N LEU A 45 19.30 -5.43 31.58
CA LEU A 45 18.43 -4.32 31.90
C LEU A 45 18.42 -4.14 33.41
N SER A 46 18.45 -2.88 33.82
CA SER A 46 18.43 -2.54 35.23
C SER A 46 17.09 -1.87 35.57
N LYS A 47 16.40 -2.44 36.55
CA LYS A 47 15.60 -1.72 37.56
C LYS A 47 14.31 -1.02 37.11
N THR A 48 13.74 -1.32 35.94
CA THR A 48 12.44 -0.74 35.57
C THR A 48 11.30 -1.74 35.68
N TYR A 49 10.83 -1.92 36.92
CA TYR A 49 9.50 -2.48 37.18
C TYR A 49 8.45 -1.45 36.84
N VAL A 50 7.59 -1.76 35.86
CA VAL A 50 6.54 -0.84 35.41
C VAL A 50 5.20 -1.56 35.57
N HIS A 51 4.34 -1.03 36.44
CA HIS A 51 2.95 -1.48 36.64
C HIS A 51 2.78 -2.97 37.00
N GLY A 52 3.64 -3.55 37.86
CA GLY A 52 3.51 -4.96 38.29
C GLY A 52 4.02 -5.98 37.25
N ASN A 53 4.62 -5.50 36.16
CA ASN A 53 5.31 -6.34 35.21
C ASN A 53 6.81 -6.36 35.50
N SER A 54 7.42 -7.55 35.37
CA SER A 54 8.86 -7.71 35.44
C SER A 54 9.47 -7.23 34.13
N GLU A 55 10.19 -6.12 34.24
CA GLU A 55 11.00 -5.43 33.25
C GLU A 55 10.47 -5.32 31.80
N LEU A 56 10.27 -4.07 31.37
CA LEU A 56 9.89 -3.71 30.02
C LEU A 56 11.15 -3.44 29.17
N LEU A 57 11.52 -4.36 28.28
CA LEU A 57 12.54 -4.09 27.27
C LEU A 57 11.89 -3.37 26.08
N THR A 58 12.27 -2.11 25.86
CA THR A 58 11.81 -1.34 24.70
C THR A 58 12.92 -1.29 23.66
N MET A 59 12.70 -1.89 22.49
CA MET A 59 13.67 -1.86 21.39
C MET A 59 13.04 -1.18 20.18
N ARG A 60 13.78 -0.31 19.49
CA ARG A 60 13.25 0.39 18.30
C ARG A 60 13.12 -0.51 17.07
N ASN A 61 13.94 -1.55 16.97
CA ASN A 61 14.00 -2.43 15.81
C ASN A 61 14.10 -3.88 16.29
N PHE A 62 13.15 -4.71 15.87
CA PHE A 62 13.19 -6.13 16.16
C PHE A 62 13.87 -6.89 15.04
N SER A 63 14.77 -7.77 15.43
CA SER A 63 15.28 -8.80 14.55
C SER A 63 14.56 -10.10 14.78
N GLY A 64 14.46 -10.88 13.70
CA GLY A 64 14.09 -12.28 13.80
C GLY A 64 15.12 -13.02 14.64
N GLY A 65 14.63 -13.94 15.46
CA GLY A 65 15.47 -14.74 16.33
C GLY A 65 14.81 -15.09 17.65
N VAL A 66 15.64 -15.66 18.52
CA VAL A 66 15.26 -16.13 19.84
C VAL A 66 15.58 -15.06 20.86
N TYR A 67 14.56 -14.68 21.63
CA TYR A 67 14.70 -13.81 22.79
C TYR A 67 14.52 -14.64 24.05
N SER A 68 15.47 -14.56 24.97
CA SER A 68 15.41 -15.15 26.31
C SER A 68 15.31 -14.04 27.36
N CYS A 69 14.64 -14.31 28.47
CA CYS A 69 14.86 -13.57 29.71
C CYS A 69 15.07 -14.55 30.87
N GLU A 70 15.92 -14.19 31.82
CA GLU A 70 16.16 -14.97 33.04
C GLU A 70 16.59 -14.08 34.22
N VAL A 71 16.56 -14.62 35.44
CA VAL A 71 17.04 -13.92 36.64
C VAL A 71 18.56 -13.97 36.69
N ASP A 72 19.18 -12.81 36.90
CA ASP A 72 20.62 -12.68 37.12
C ASP A 72 21.05 -13.36 38.45
N ASP A 73 22.30 -13.78 38.56
CA ASP A 73 22.90 -14.37 39.78
C ASP A 73 23.19 -13.31 40.86
N SER A 74 22.24 -12.39 41.06
CA SER A 74 22.26 -11.38 42.10
C SER A 74 21.99 -12.00 43.49
N PRO A 75 22.40 -11.35 44.60
CA PRO A 75 22.08 -11.83 45.95
C PRO A 75 20.58 -12.03 46.21
N ALA A 76 19.72 -11.28 45.50
CA ALA A 76 18.26 -11.45 45.55
C ALA A 76 17.79 -12.78 44.95
N ALA A 77 18.54 -13.34 43.99
CA ALA A 77 18.22 -14.62 43.37
C ALA A 77 18.36 -15.78 44.37
N GLU A 78 19.26 -15.68 45.35
CA GLU A 78 19.40 -16.67 46.43
C GLU A 78 18.12 -16.81 47.26
N CYS A 79 17.32 -15.75 47.34
CA CYS A 79 16.01 -15.78 48.02
C CYS A 79 14.91 -16.43 47.18
N ILE A 80 15.15 -16.73 45.89
CA ILE A 80 14.20 -17.38 44.99
C ILE A 80 14.46 -18.90 44.99
N PRO A 81 13.44 -19.72 45.32
CA PRO A 81 13.56 -21.17 45.21
C PRO A 81 13.95 -21.62 43.80
N PRO A 82 14.77 -22.67 43.64
CA PRO A 82 15.25 -23.11 42.32
C PRO A 82 14.13 -23.43 41.32
N TYR A 83 13.00 -23.95 41.81
CA TYR A 83 11.83 -24.24 40.97
C TYR A 83 11.18 -22.96 40.42
N GLU A 84 11.18 -21.86 41.18
CA GLU A 84 10.64 -20.58 40.73
C GLU A 84 11.58 -19.89 39.76
N ARG A 85 12.90 -19.99 39.94
CA ARG A 85 13.87 -19.42 38.98
C ARG A 85 13.62 -19.91 37.55
N SER A 86 13.17 -21.16 37.39
CA SER A 86 12.79 -21.71 36.08
C SER A 86 11.54 -21.06 35.48
N LEU A 87 10.63 -20.55 36.31
CA LEU A 87 9.46 -19.77 35.86
C LEU A 87 9.88 -18.41 35.31
N TRP A 88 11.00 -17.85 35.72
CA TRP A 88 11.47 -16.58 35.14
C TRP A 88 12.12 -16.76 33.77
N LYS A 89 12.29 -18.01 33.31
CA LYS A 89 12.81 -18.30 31.98
C LYS A 89 11.70 -18.27 30.96
N ALA A 90 11.75 -17.30 30.06
CA ALA A 90 10.81 -17.20 28.96
C ALA A 90 11.57 -17.07 27.64
N GLN A 91 11.16 -17.85 26.66
CA GLN A 91 11.75 -17.85 25.33
C GLN A 91 10.69 -17.53 24.29
N LEU A 92 11.02 -16.62 23.39
CA LEU A 92 10.16 -16.30 22.26
C LEU A 92 10.94 -16.33 20.97
N ARG A 93 10.44 -17.13 20.03
CA ARG A 93 10.87 -17.07 18.64
C ARG A 93 10.05 -15.99 17.95
N THR A 94 10.77 -15.00 17.45
CA THR A 94 10.21 -14.07 16.48
C THR A 94 10.63 -14.58 15.11
N ASP A 95 9.67 -15.16 14.40
CA ASP A 95 9.80 -15.28 12.96
C ASP A 95 9.51 -13.89 12.42
N VAL A 96 10.56 -13.12 12.12
CA VAL A 96 10.41 -11.90 11.30
C VAL A 96 10.21 -12.35 9.86
N GLN A 97 9.12 -13.08 9.63
CA GLN A 97 8.41 -13.03 8.36
C GLN A 97 7.43 -11.87 8.50
N SER A 98 7.50 -10.90 7.59
CA SER A 98 6.52 -9.81 7.47
C SER A 98 6.74 -8.57 8.36
N LEU A 99 7.94 -8.01 8.32
CA LEU A 99 8.04 -6.57 8.06
C LEU A 99 8.73 -6.33 6.71
N GLU A 100 8.62 -7.29 5.79
CA GLU A 100 8.75 -6.99 4.37
C GLU A 100 7.48 -6.23 4.01
N LYS A 101 7.56 -4.91 4.14
CA LYS A 101 6.58 -3.94 3.64
C LYS A 101 6.02 -4.48 2.32
N ASP A 102 4.78 -4.95 2.36
CA ASP A 102 4.13 -5.69 1.28
C ASP A 102 4.58 -5.12 -0.08
N PRO A 103 5.34 -5.85 -0.91
CA PRO A 103 5.74 -5.37 -2.24
C PRO A 103 4.50 -5.08 -3.12
N TYR A 104 3.33 -5.53 -2.67
CA TYR A 104 2.02 -5.21 -3.22
C TYR A 104 1.64 -3.73 -3.09
N ASP A 105 2.13 -2.97 -2.10
CA ASP A 105 1.74 -1.56 -1.95
C ASP A 105 2.39 -0.69 -3.04
N LEU A 106 3.71 -0.85 -3.26
CA LEU A 106 4.40 -0.13 -4.33
C LEU A 106 3.88 -0.56 -5.71
N THR A 107 3.67 -1.86 -5.93
CA THR A 107 3.14 -2.37 -7.20
C THR A 107 1.72 -1.85 -7.48
N ARG A 108 0.85 -1.79 -6.46
CA ARG A 108 -0.50 -1.22 -6.59
C ARG A 108 -0.46 0.29 -6.84
N ILE A 109 0.38 1.04 -6.11
CA ILE A 109 0.54 2.48 -6.32
C ILE A 109 1.01 2.75 -7.76
N VAL A 110 2.03 2.03 -8.23
CA VAL A 110 2.53 2.17 -9.61
C VAL A 110 1.45 1.83 -10.63
N ALA A 111 0.68 0.75 -10.43
CA ALA A 111 -0.42 0.39 -11.32
C ALA A 111 -1.52 1.46 -11.38
N ILE A 112 -1.89 2.05 -10.24
CA ILE A 112 -2.88 3.13 -10.16
C ILE A 112 -2.37 4.37 -10.89
N VAL A 113 -1.13 4.79 -10.62
CA VAL A 113 -0.52 5.96 -11.26
C VAL A 113 -0.44 5.77 -12.78
N CYS A 114 0.04 4.61 -13.25
CA CYS A 114 0.06 4.27 -14.67
C CYS A 114 -1.34 4.30 -15.30
N GLY A 115 -2.35 3.75 -14.61
CA GLY A 115 -3.73 3.77 -15.08
C GLY A 115 -4.29 5.18 -15.24
N VAL A 116 -4.05 6.07 -14.27
CA VAL A 116 -4.48 7.48 -14.33
C VAL A 116 -3.79 8.21 -15.48
N VAL A 117 -2.49 8.03 -15.67
CA VAL A 117 -1.74 8.67 -16.77
C VAL A 117 -2.28 8.23 -18.13
N LEU A 118 -2.53 6.93 -18.32
CA LEU A 118 -3.09 6.41 -19.57
C LEU A 118 -4.49 6.96 -19.85
N LEU A 119 -5.32 7.11 -18.81
CA LEU A 119 -6.66 7.68 -18.92
C LEU A 119 -6.61 9.16 -19.33
N VAL A 120 -5.70 9.95 -18.75
CA VAL A 120 -5.49 11.37 -19.13
C VAL A 120 -5.05 11.48 -20.59
N VAL A 121 -4.09 10.66 -21.03
CA VAL A 121 -3.63 10.63 -22.42
C VAL A 121 -4.78 10.27 -23.38
N HIS A 122 -5.61 9.28 -23.03
CA HIS A 122 -6.78 8.92 -23.82
C HIS A 122 -7.78 10.07 -23.95
N ILE A 123 -8.05 10.79 -22.86
CA ILE A 123 -8.97 11.95 -22.89
C ILE A 123 -8.42 13.05 -23.80
N ILE A 124 -7.12 13.37 -23.71
CA ILE A 124 -6.49 14.38 -24.57
C ILE A 124 -6.61 13.99 -26.05
N ALA A 125 -6.27 12.75 -26.39
CA ALA A 125 -6.38 12.25 -27.76
C ALA A 125 -7.82 12.31 -28.30
N MET A 126 -8.82 11.94 -27.48
CA MET A 126 -10.23 12.04 -27.87
C MET A 126 -10.68 13.49 -28.10
N VAL A 127 -10.18 14.44 -27.30
CA VAL A 127 -10.48 15.87 -27.49
C VAL A 127 -9.89 16.40 -28.79
N GLU A 128 -8.65 16.05 -29.12
CA GLU A 128 -7.99 16.46 -30.37
C GLU A 128 -8.71 15.90 -31.60
N ILE A 129 -9.06 14.61 -31.58
CA ILE A 129 -9.82 13.98 -32.66
C ILE A 129 -11.18 14.67 -32.82
N SER A 130 -11.85 15.00 -31.71
CA SER A 130 -13.14 15.70 -31.74
C SER A 130 -13.02 17.13 -32.28
N ARG A 131 -11.95 17.85 -31.93
CA ARG A 131 -11.67 19.20 -32.46
C ARG A 131 -11.38 19.15 -33.97
N ASN A 132 -10.54 18.21 -34.42
CA ASN A 132 -10.22 18.03 -35.83
C ASN A 132 -11.48 17.71 -36.66
N LYS A 133 -12.37 16.85 -36.15
CA LYS A 133 -13.66 16.55 -36.80
C LYS A 133 -14.54 17.80 -36.96
N LYS A 134 -14.61 18.66 -35.93
CA LYS A 134 -15.37 19.92 -36.00
C LYS A 134 -14.81 20.89 -37.03
N THR A 135 -13.49 21.05 -37.10
CA THR A 135 -12.85 21.94 -38.08
C THR A 135 -13.09 21.47 -39.51
N LYS A 136 -12.99 20.16 -39.77
CA LYS A 136 -13.30 19.59 -41.10
C LYS A 136 -14.75 19.81 -41.50
N ALA A 137 -15.70 19.61 -40.58
CA ALA A 137 -17.12 19.83 -40.85
C ALA A 137 -17.42 21.30 -41.19
N GLN A 138 -16.83 22.25 -40.45
CA GLN A 138 -17.00 23.68 -40.72
C GLN A 138 -16.36 24.11 -42.03
N SER A 139 -15.16 23.59 -42.36
CA SER A 139 -14.50 23.85 -43.64
C SER A 139 -15.35 23.37 -44.82
N MET A 140 -15.92 22.17 -44.72
CA MET A 140 -16.76 21.59 -45.77
C MET A 140 -18.08 22.36 -45.94
N GLU A 141 -18.68 22.87 -44.85
CA GLU A 141 -19.86 23.74 -44.94
C GLU A 141 -19.55 25.09 -45.60
N LEU A 142 -18.39 25.68 -45.31
CA LEU A 142 -17.93 26.94 -45.92
C LEU A 142 -17.71 26.79 -47.43
N GLU A 143 -17.05 25.72 -47.87
CA GLU A 143 -16.84 25.43 -49.29
C GLU A 143 -18.19 25.21 -50.02
N MET A 144 -19.11 24.46 -49.40
CA MET A 144 -20.45 24.23 -49.97
C MET A 144 -21.23 25.54 -50.13
N ARG A 145 -21.17 26.44 -49.13
CA ARG A 145 -21.82 27.76 -49.21
C ARG A 145 -21.19 28.67 -50.26
N GLN A 146 -19.86 28.62 -50.44
CA GLN A 146 -19.17 29.40 -51.48
C GLN A 146 -19.55 28.91 -52.88
N SER A 147 -19.55 27.59 -53.10
CA SER A 147 -19.97 26.99 -54.37
C SER A 147 -21.43 27.30 -54.73
N TRP A 148 -22.33 27.36 -53.73
CA TRP A 148 -23.73 27.71 -53.97
C TRP A 148 -23.88 29.18 -54.38
N ARG A 149 -23.13 30.09 -53.75
CA ARG A 149 -23.16 31.53 -54.12
C ARG A 149 -22.64 31.78 -55.54
N SER A 150 -21.59 31.09 -55.99
CA SER A 150 -21.09 31.25 -57.36
C SER A 150 -22.10 30.81 -58.43
N SER A 151 -22.95 29.82 -58.11
CA SER A 151 -23.98 29.34 -59.04
C SER A 151 -25.18 30.29 -59.22
N ILE A 152 -25.40 31.25 -58.32
CA ILE A 152 -26.53 32.21 -58.41
C ILE A 152 -26.16 33.43 -59.24
N ILE A 153 -24.89 33.86 -59.21
CA ILE A 153 -24.45 35.13 -59.81
C ILE A 153 -24.29 35.02 -61.33
N HIS A 154 -24.12 33.81 -61.86
CA HIS A 154 -24.20 33.53 -63.29
C HIS A 154 -25.49 32.76 -63.58
N PRO A 155 -26.61 33.43 -63.89
CA PRO A 155 -27.73 32.72 -64.48
C PRO A 155 -27.22 32.02 -65.75
N PRO A 156 -27.58 30.74 -65.99
CA PRO A 156 -27.24 30.10 -67.24
C PRO A 156 -27.74 31.00 -68.36
N ASP A 157 -26.80 31.43 -69.20
CA ASP A 157 -27.10 32.15 -70.42
C ASP A 157 -28.09 31.26 -71.18
N SER A 158 -29.29 31.77 -71.37
CA SER A 158 -30.40 31.09 -72.03
C SER A 158 -30.09 31.00 -73.53
N GLY A 159 -29.04 30.26 -73.88
CA GLY A 159 -28.80 29.74 -75.21
C GLY A 159 -29.80 28.62 -75.42
N GLY A 160 -30.84 28.91 -76.20
CA GLY A 160 -31.83 27.94 -76.61
C GLY A 160 -31.15 26.82 -77.41
N ASP A 161 -31.20 25.61 -76.87
CA ASP A 161 -30.94 24.42 -77.63
C ASP A 161 -32.23 23.61 -77.81
N VAL A 162 -32.36 23.22 -79.06
CA VAL A 162 -33.48 22.60 -79.74
C VAL A 162 -33.88 21.29 -79.04
N VAL A 163 -35.20 21.14 -78.90
CA VAL A 163 -35.89 19.90 -78.56
C VAL A 163 -35.43 18.79 -79.50
N ASP A 164 -34.70 17.81 -78.99
CA ASP A 164 -34.59 16.49 -79.63
C ASP A 164 -35.30 15.46 -78.75
N GLN A 165 -36.35 14.87 -79.30
CA GLN A 165 -37.21 13.90 -78.64
C GLN A 165 -36.47 12.55 -78.50
N PRO A 166 -36.44 11.94 -77.30
CA PRO A 166 -36.06 10.54 -77.20
C PRO A 166 -37.15 9.65 -77.80
N LYS A 167 -36.82 9.10 -78.98
CA LYS A 167 -37.52 8.03 -79.68
C LYS A 167 -37.71 6.83 -78.75
N ARG A 168 -38.98 6.49 -78.46
CA ARG A 168 -39.38 5.24 -77.80
C ARG A 168 -38.78 4.05 -78.55
N VAL A 169 -38.00 3.22 -77.86
CA VAL A 169 -37.80 1.82 -78.26
C VAL A 169 -38.39 0.96 -77.15
N ALA A 170 -39.57 0.43 -77.44
CA ALA A 170 -40.15 -0.72 -76.75
C ALA A 170 -39.62 -1.99 -77.41
N SER A 171 -39.11 -2.94 -76.62
CA SER A 171 -39.02 -4.38 -76.92
C SER A 171 -37.98 -5.02 -75.98
N THR A 172 -38.10 -6.22 -75.44
CA THR A 172 -39.16 -7.22 -75.31
C THR A 172 -38.65 -8.18 -74.24
N ALA A 173 -39.52 -8.64 -73.35
CA ALA A 173 -39.23 -9.70 -72.40
C ALA A 173 -39.14 -11.05 -73.13
N LEU A 174 -38.10 -11.84 -72.82
CA LEU A 174 -38.11 -13.31 -72.72
C LEU A 174 -36.76 -13.80 -72.18
#